data_AF-A0AAW5ZWE3-F1
#
_entry.id   AF-A0AAW5ZWE3-F1
#
_cell.length_a   1.000
_cell.length_b   1.000
_cell.length_c   1.000
_cell.angle_alpha   90.00
_cell.angle_beta   90.00
_cell.angle_gamma   90.00
#
_symmetry.space_group_name_H-M   'P 1'
#
loop_
_entity.id
_entity.type
_entity.pdbx_description
1 polymer ?
#
loop_
_entity_poly.entity_id
_entity_poly.type
_entity_poly.pdbx_seq_one_letter_code
_entity_poly.pdbx_strand_id
1 'polypeptide(L)' 'MEITAAQYKRIEHCLPRQRGNVSLSNLQVLNAILYVAEHGCKWRGLPARFGRWHT' A
#
# COMPACT_ATOMS: atom_id res chain seq x y z
N MET A 1 7.84 6.94 5.49
CA MET A 1 6.52 7.21 6.05
C MET A 1 5.62 6.00 5.85
N GLU A 2 5.11 5.44 6.94
CA GLU A 2 4.11 4.37 6.95
C GLU A 2 3.03 4.75 7.96
N ILE A 3 1.78 4.36 7.67
CA ILE A 3 0.65 4.59 8.57
C ILE A 3 0.33 3.31 9.35
N THR A 4 -0.14 3.51 10.58
CA THR A 4 -0.61 2.44 11.45
C THR A 4 -2.00 1.97 11.05
N ALA A 5 -2.38 0.77 11.50
CA ALA A 5 -3.74 0.25 11.31
C ALA A 5 -4.81 1.19 11.92
N ALA A 6 -4.52 1.86 13.04
CA ALA A 6 -5.43 2.81 13.66
C ALA A 6 -5.63 4.07 12.80
N GLN A 7 -4.57 4.58 12.18
CA GLN A 7 -4.67 5.70 11.23
C GLN A 7 -5.42 5.28 9.96
N TYR A 8 -5.14 4.08 9.44
CA TYR A 8 -5.87 3.52 8.30
C TYR A 8 -7.38 3.42 8.57
N LYS A 9 -7.79 2.93 9.75
CA LYS A 9 -9.22 2.85 10.11
C LYS A 9 -9.96 4.18 10.02
N ARG A 10 -9.28 5.32 10.23
CA ARG A 10 -9.89 6.64 10.09
C ARG A 10 -10.25 6.97 8.64
N ILE A 11 -9.50 6.47 7.67
CA ILE A 11 -9.66 6.76 6.24
C ILE A 11 -10.18 5.57 5.42
N GLU A 12 -10.40 4.42 6.05
CA GLU A 12 -10.82 3.19 5.39
C GLU A 12 -12.10 3.38 4.56
N HIS A 13 -13.04 4.18 5.06
CA HIS A 13 -14.30 4.50 4.38
C HIS A 13 -14.12 5.27 3.07
N CYS A 14 -12.96 5.91 2.84
CA CYS A 14 -12.65 6.62 1.60
C CYS A 14 -12.17 5.68 0.49
N LEU A 15 -11.81 4.43 0.83
CA LEU A 15 -11.23 3.49 -0.12
C LEU A 15 -12.31 2.63 -0.78
N PRO A 16 -12.11 2.24 -2.05
CA PRO A 16 -13.00 1.29 -2.70
C PRO A 16 -12.93 -0.07 -2.01
N ARG A 17 -14.05 -0.80 -2.06
CA ARG A 17 -14.06 -2.22 -1.67
C ARG A 17 -13.19 -3.02 -2.64
N GLN A 18 -12.34 -3.88 -2.09
CA GLN A 18 -11.53 -4.82 -2.86
C GLN A 18 -12.43 -5.76 -3.68
N ARG A 19 -12.03 -6.07 -4.91
CA ARG A 19 -12.78 -6.94 -5.82
C ARG A 19 -11.91 -8.09 -6.32
N GLY A 20 -12.51 -9.27 -6.45
CA GLY A 20 -11.81 -10.47 -6.91
C GLY A 20 -10.86 -11.05 -5.85
N ASN A 21 -9.92 -11.87 -6.29
CA ASN A 21 -8.98 -12.59 -5.43
C ASN A 21 -7.79 -11.70 -5.09
N VAL A 22 -7.97 -10.77 -4.15
CA VAL A 22 -6.92 -9.85 -3.70
C VAL A 22 -6.17 -10.46 -2.51
N SER A 23 -4.84 -10.58 -2.64
CA SER A 23 -3.95 -11.08 -1.58
C SER A 23 -3.28 -9.98 -0.75
N LEU A 24 -3.30 -8.73 -1.24
CA LEU A 24 -2.72 -7.57 -0.57
C LEU A 24 -3.79 -6.75 0.17
N SER A 25 -3.52 -6.40 1.42
CA SER A 25 -4.40 -5.51 2.17
C SER A 25 -4.31 -4.06 1.66
N ASN A 26 -5.40 -3.30 1.78
CA ASN A 26 -5.41 -1.87 1.47
C ASN A 26 -4.34 -1.09 2.26
N LEU A 27 -4.10 -1.47 3.52
CA LEU A 27 -3.05 -0.87 4.35
C LEU A 27 -1.65 -1.07 3.75
N GLN A 28 -1.33 -2.27 3.26
CA GLN A 28 -0.04 -2.56 2.61
C GLN A 28 0.13 -1.75 1.33
N VAL A 29 -0.92 -1.64 0.52
CA VAL A 29 -0.90 -0.83 -0.71
C VAL A 29 -0.69 0.65 -0.39
N LEU A 30 -1.37 1.18 0.63
CA LEU A 30 -1.19 2.56 1.09
C LEU A 30 0.25 2.82 1.54
N ASN A 31 0.83 1.93 2.35
CA ASN A 31 2.21 2.09 2.79
C ASN A 31 3.21 1.99 1.62
N ALA A 32 2.94 1.17 0.61
CA ALA A 32 3.74 1.12 -0.62
C ALA A 32 3.66 2.44 -1.41
N ILE A 33 2.47 3.04 -1.54
CA ILE A 33 2.26 4.35 -2.19
C ILE A 33 3.04 5.43 -1.44
N LEU A 34 2.92 5.47 -0.10
CA LEU A 34 3.62 6.45 0.73
C LEU A 34 5.14 6.31 0.60
N TYR A 35 5.66 5.08 0.54
CA TYR A 35 7.07 4.83 0.31
C TYR A 35 7.56 5.39 -1.03
N VAL A 36 6.81 5.13 -2.11
CA VAL A 36 7.09 5.67 -3.45
C VAL A 36 7.07 7.20 -3.44
N ALA A 37 6.08 7.81 -2.79
CA ALA A 37 5.95 9.27 -2.72
C ALA A 37 7.10 9.93 -1.93
N GLU A 38 7.57 9.29 -0.86
CA GLU A 38 8.66 9.80 -0.03
C GLU A 38 10.04 9.63 -0.69
N HIS A 39 10.29 8.49 -1.35
CA HIS A 39 11.61 8.17 -1.90
C HIS A 39 11.75 8.50 -3.40
N GLY A 40 10.64 8.81 -4.08
CA GLY A 40 10.63 9.08 -5.53
C GLY A 40 10.98 7.87 -6.40
N CYS A 41 10.81 6.64 -5.91
CA CYS A 41 11.21 5.43 -6.64
C CYS A 41 10.10 4.89 -7.54
N LYS A 42 10.49 4.12 -8.58
CA LYS A 42 9.52 3.36 -9.40
C LYS A 42 8.93 2.21 -8.57
N TRP A 43 7.74 1.73 -8.94
CA TRP A 43 7.11 0.54 -8.34
C TRP A 43 8.02 -0.70 -8.33
N ARG A 44 8.82 -0.90 -9.39
CA ARG A 44 9.84 -1.98 -9.45
C ARG A 44 11.02 -1.79 -8.50
N GLY A 45 11.11 -0.66 -7.80
CA GLY A 45 12.11 -0.38 -6.77
C GLY A 45 11.56 -0.48 -5.35
N LEU A 46 10.30 -0.90 -5.18
CA LEU A 46 9.72 -1.11 -3.85
C LEU A 46 10.42 -2.27 -3.13
N PRO A 47 10.69 -2.15 -1.82
CA PRO A 47 11.13 -3.27 -1.00
C PRO A 47 10.16 -4.45 -1.07
N ALA A 48 10.70 -5.67 -1.13
CA ALA A 48 9.93 -6.92 -1.23
C ALA A 48 8.88 -7.11 -0.12
N ARG A 49 9.04 -6.44 1.04
CA ARG A 49 8.06 -6.45 2.14
C ARG A 49 6.69 -5.89 1.75
N PHE A 50 6.61 -5.07 0.70
CA PHE A 50 5.36 -4.54 0.18
C PHE A 50 4.66 -5.49 -0.81
N GLY A 51 5.26 -6.64 -1.12
CA GLY A 51 4.73 -7.61 -2.07
C GLY A 51 5.54 -7.70 -3.36
N ARG A 52 5.07 -8.53 -4.29
CA ARG A 52 5.72 -8.72 -5.60
C ARG A 52 5.21 -7.68 -6.60
N TRP A 53 5.95 -6.58 -6.72
CA TRP A 53 5.67 -5.49 -7.67
C TRP A 53 6.58 -5.50 -8.92
N HIS A 54 7.38 -6.56 -9.08
CA HIS A 54 8.41 -6.68 -10.13
C HIS A 54 7.96 -7.51 -11.34
N THR A 55 6.70 -7.93 -11.41
CA THR A 55 6.17 -8.67 -12.55
C THR A 55 5.93 -7.81 -13.79
#